data_AF-A0A5C9B9U0-F1
#
_entry.id   AF-A0A5C9B9U0-F1
#
_cell.length_a   1.000
_cell.length_b   1.000
_cell.length_c   1.000
_cell.angle_alpha   90.00
_cell.angle_beta   90.00
_cell.angle_gamma   90.00
#
_symmetry.space_group_name_H-M   'P 1'
#
loop_
_entity.id
_entity.type
_entity.pdbx_description
1 polymer ?
#
loop_
_entity_poly.entity_id
_entity_poly.type
_entity_poly.pdbx_seq_one_letter_code
_entity_poly.pdbx_strand_id
1 'polypeptide(L)'
;MPAPVTKHPFPKGIKMRNVHAEYLGEDHNFENASLLAKQAARENQMLDPTIMAWHQNGDQAMPALYDGANPETWWAKYGAGNGGKLEVYVGEDYQFILMDARGYEKLGAAPLRNLSDGLGNEYLCFIPMLGNDTHTPTQEACTQLDGWAADQY
;
A
#
# COMPACT_ATOMS: atom_id res chain seq x y z
N MET A 1 34.97 -26.39 7.74
CA MET A 1 33.76 -26.68 8.56
C MET A 1 32.96 -25.39 8.65
N PRO A 2 31.73 -25.30 8.12
CA PRO A 2 30.91 -24.11 8.28
C PRO A 2 30.24 -24.11 9.66
N ALA A 3 30.14 -22.93 10.27
CA ALA A 3 29.52 -22.73 11.58
C ALA A 3 28.00 -22.98 11.53
N PRO A 4 27.37 -23.44 12.63
CA PRO A 4 25.95 -23.71 12.66
C PRO A 4 25.16 -22.39 12.64
N VAL A 5 24.23 -22.27 11.70
CA VAL A 5 23.28 -21.14 11.62
C VAL A 5 22.32 -21.25 12.79
N THR A 6 22.43 -20.32 13.74
CA THR A 6 21.45 -20.16 14.82
C THR A 6 20.12 -19.68 14.24
N LYS A 7 19.10 -20.55 14.28
CA LYS A 7 17.72 -20.15 14.01
C LYS A 7 17.29 -19.14 15.08
N HIS A 8 17.20 -17.87 14.72
CA HIS A 8 16.54 -16.89 15.58
C HIS A 8 15.04 -17.19 15.58
N PRO A 9 14.41 -17.36 16.76
CA PRO A 9 12.97 -17.48 16.83
C PRO A 9 12.33 -16.18 16.33
N PHE A 10 11.38 -16.29 15.40
CA PHE A 10 10.54 -15.17 14.99
C PHE A 10 9.91 -14.52 16.24
N PRO A 11 10.00 -13.20 16.41
CA PRO A 11 9.41 -12.53 17.57
C PRO A 11 7.90 -12.78 17.59
N LYS A 12 7.39 -13.24 18.74
CA LYS A 12 5.97 -13.46 18.97
C LYS A 12 5.20 -12.15 18.72
N GLY A 13 4.33 -12.17 17.71
CA GLY A 13 3.23 -11.25 17.43
C GLY A 13 3.44 -9.78 17.81
N ILE A 14 3.90 -8.96 16.87
CA ILE A 14 3.75 -7.50 16.97
C ILE A 14 2.25 -7.23 17.05
N LYS A 15 1.75 -6.79 18.22
CA LYS A 15 0.38 -6.31 18.35
C LYS A 15 0.26 -4.97 17.63
N MET A 16 -0.64 -4.90 16.66
CA MET A 16 -1.04 -3.67 15.99
C MET A 16 -1.71 -2.73 17.00
N ARG A 17 -1.32 -1.46 16.99
CA ARG A 17 -1.97 -0.40 17.77
C ARG A 17 -3.03 0.26 16.91
N ASN A 18 -4.12 0.71 17.52
CA ASN A 18 -5.26 1.26 16.79
C ASN A 18 -5.56 2.67 17.31
N VAL A 19 -5.82 3.61 16.40
CA VAL A 19 -6.22 4.98 16.72
C VAL A 19 -7.35 5.44 15.81
N HIS A 20 -8.20 6.32 16.33
CA HIS A 20 -9.30 6.92 15.57
C HIS A 20 -8.96 8.38 15.28
N ALA A 21 -9.09 8.77 14.02
CA ALA A 21 -9.01 10.15 13.57
C ALA A 21 -10.41 10.61 13.19
N GLU A 22 -10.88 11.66 13.84
CA GLU A 22 -12.16 12.28 13.50
C GLU A 22 -12.06 12.97 12.14
N TYR A 23 -13.04 12.72 11.28
CA TYR A 23 -13.19 13.39 10.00
C TYR A 23 -14.37 14.36 10.10
N LEU A 24 -14.12 15.65 9.88
CA LEU A 24 -15.12 16.71 9.99
C LEU A 24 -15.43 17.40 8.65
N GLY A 25 -14.87 16.92 7.54
CA GLY A 25 -15.08 17.47 6.20
C GLY A 25 -16.31 16.86 5.50
N GLU A 26 -16.68 17.41 4.35
CA GLU A 26 -17.73 16.85 3.49
C GLU A 26 -17.15 15.90 2.40
N ASP A 27 -15.85 16.02 2.07
CA ASP A 27 -15.20 15.30 0.96
C ASP A 27 -14.45 14.03 1.43
N HIS A 28 -15.20 12.98 1.73
CA HIS A 28 -14.73 11.64 2.16
C HIS A 28 -14.05 10.81 1.04
N ASN A 29 -12.98 11.35 0.45
CA ASN A 29 -12.16 10.64 -0.54
C ASN A 29 -10.87 10.06 0.07
N PHE A 30 -10.28 9.10 -0.65
CA PHE A 30 -9.04 8.43 -0.24
C PHE A 30 -7.90 9.41 0.06
N GLU A 31 -7.74 10.46 -0.76
CA GLU A 31 -6.65 11.43 -0.60
C GLU A 31 -6.72 12.12 0.77
N ASN A 32 -7.86 12.71 1.09
CA ASN A 32 -8.09 13.40 2.37
C ASN A 32 -7.99 12.44 3.56
N ALA A 33 -8.58 11.26 3.46
CA ALA A 33 -8.52 10.25 4.51
C ALA A 33 -7.07 9.78 4.76
N SER A 34 -6.29 9.61 3.68
CA SER A 34 -4.89 9.19 3.77
C SER A 34 -4.00 10.25 4.44
N LEU A 35 -4.29 11.53 4.24
CA LEU A 35 -3.56 12.63 4.88
C LEU A 35 -3.82 12.65 6.39
N LEU A 36 -5.09 12.50 6.80
CA LEU A 36 -5.46 12.42 8.20
C LEU A 36 -4.87 11.19 8.89
N ALA A 37 -4.90 10.03 8.23
CA ALA A 37 -4.28 8.82 8.75
C ALA A 37 -2.77 8.98 8.99
N LYS A 38 -2.08 9.60 8.02
CA LYS A 38 -0.66 9.94 8.14
C LYS A 38 -0.40 10.98 9.23
N GLN A 39 -1.30 11.96 9.44
CA GLN A 39 -1.18 12.92 10.54
C GLN A 39 -1.31 12.23 11.90
N ALA A 40 -2.37 11.44 12.10
CA ALA A 40 -2.59 10.67 13.32
C ALA A 40 -1.40 9.74 13.63
N ALA A 41 -0.78 9.16 12.59
CA ALA A 41 0.44 8.37 12.76
C ALA A 41 1.63 9.18 13.28
N ARG A 42 1.81 10.43 12.84
CA ARG A 42 2.86 11.33 13.37
C ARG A 42 2.62 11.69 14.82
N GLU A 43 1.37 11.99 15.18
CA GLU A 43 0.96 12.23 16.56
C GLU A 43 1.23 10.99 17.45
N ASN A 44 1.23 9.80 16.84
CA ASN A 44 1.58 8.51 17.45
C ASN A 44 3.05 8.09 17.25
N GLN A 45 3.94 9.07 17.08
CA GLN A 45 5.40 8.94 17.06
C GLN A 45 5.99 8.22 15.84
N MET A 46 5.24 8.06 14.74
CA MET A 46 5.82 7.66 13.46
C MET A 46 6.40 8.88 12.75
N LEU A 47 7.73 8.89 12.56
CA LEU A 47 8.38 10.06 11.95
C LEU A 47 8.25 10.09 10.43
N ASP A 48 8.26 8.92 9.77
CA ASP A 48 8.06 8.78 8.33
C ASP A 48 6.92 7.79 8.03
N PRO A 49 5.64 8.18 8.22
CA PRO A 49 4.52 7.27 8.06
C PRO A 49 4.25 6.95 6.59
N THR A 50 4.26 5.65 6.28
CA THR A 50 3.93 5.10 4.96
C THR A 50 2.75 4.15 5.08
N ILE A 51 1.80 4.25 4.15
CA ILE A 51 0.62 3.38 4.11
C ILE A 51 1.05 2.05 3.47
N MET A 52 0.83 0.96 4.20
CA MET A 52 1.11 -0.41 3.75
C MET A 52 -0.12 -1.10 3.16
N ALA A 53 -1.29 -0.82 3.73
CA ALA A 53 -2.56 -1.33 3.27
C ALA A 53 -3.65 -0.34 3.67
N TRP A 54 -4.77 -0.37 2.97
CA TRP A 54 -5.95 0.39 3.31
C TRP A 54 -7.20 -0.40 2.94
N HIS A 55 -8.32 0.00 3.52
CA HIS A 55 -9.64 -0.56 3.26
C HIS A 55 -10.65 0.56 3.32
N GLN A 56 -11.64 0.53 2.43
CA GLN A 56 -12.80 1.40 2.49
C GLN A 56 -14.04 0.55 2.78
N ASN A 57 -14.79 0.92 3.82
CA ASN A 57 -16.06 0.32 4.13
C ASN A 57 -17.08 0.73 3.06
N GLY A 58 -17.44 -0.19 2.16
CA GLY A 58 -18.40 0.01 1.07
C GLY A 58 -18.03 -0.73 -0.21
N ASP A 59 -18.97 -0.81 -1.17
CA ASP A 59 -18.90 -1.65 -2.37
C ASP A 59 -17.83 -1.27 -3.43
N GLN A 60 -16.96 -0.28 -3.15
CA GLN A 60 -15.98 0.20 -4.12
C GLN A 60 -14.60 0.37 -3.51
N ALA A 61 -13.65 -0.32 -4.15
CA ALA A 61 -12.20 -0.33 -3.93
C ALA A 61 -11.69 -1.20 -2.78
N MET A 62 -11.84 -2.51 -2.96
CA MET A 62 -10.98 -3.50 -2.32
C MET A 62 -9.58 -3.44 -2.96
N PRO A 63 -8.49 -3.60 -2.19
CA PRO A 63 -7.20 -3.87 -2.81
C PRO A 63 -7.25 -5.27 -3.49
N ALA A 64 -6.23 -5.62 -4.29
CA ALA A 64 -6.21 -6.84 -5.12
C ALA A 64 -6.84 -8.08 -4.44
N LEU A 65 -7.82 -8.71 -5.12
CA LEU A 65 -8.47 -9.93 -4.63
C LEU A 65 -7.48 -11.10 -4.72
N TYR A 66 -7.13 -11.69 -3.58
CA TYR A 66 -6.33 -12.93 -3.53
C TYR A 66 -7.26 -14.13 -3.36
N ASP A 67 -7.12 -15.14 -4.22
CA ASP A 67 -7.94 -16.34 -4.15
C ASP A 67 -7.75 -17.06 -2.80
N GLY A 68 -8.86 -17.43 -2.15
CA GLY A 68 -8.89 -18.01 -0.81
C GLY A 68 -8.69 -17.04 0.38
N ALA A 69 -8.52 -15.74 0.15
CA ALA A 69 -8.42 -14.73 1.21
C ALA A 69 -9.76 -14.03 1.47
N ASN A 70 -10.13 -13.85 2.75
CA ASN A 70 -11.34 -13.09 3.10
C ASN A 70 -11.11 -11.59 2.78
N PRO A 71 -11.84 -11.02 1.79
CA PRO A 71 -11.70 -9.64 1.33
C PRO A 71 -11.73 -8.61 2.49
N GLU A 72 -12.59 -8.84 3.49
CA GLU A 72 -12.78 -7.95 4.65
C GLU A 72 -11.58 -7.87 5.59
N THR A 73 -10.66 -8.85 5.56
CA THR A 73 -9.64 -9.00 6.62
C THR A 73 -8.22 -9.20 6.10
N TRP A 74 -8.05 -9.50 4.82
CA TRP A 74 -6.73 -9.81 4.27
C TRP A 74 -5.83 -8.58 4.21
N TRP A 75 -6.37 -7.39 3.89
CA TRP A 75 -5.62 -6.14 3.80
C TRP A 75 -4.90 -5.83 5.13
N ALA A 76 -5.58 -6.06 6.26
CA ALA A 76 -5.03 -5.86 7.59
C ALA A 76 -3.91 -6.86 7.88
N LYS A 77 -4.08 -8.13 7.49
CA LYS A 77 -3.03 -9.16 7.62
C LYS A 77 -1.82 -8.85 6.74
N TYR A 78 -2.05 -8.42 5.51
CA TYR A 78 -1.00 -8.01 4.58
C TYR A 78 -0.23 -6.82 5.14
N GLY A 79 -0.93 -5.76 5.57
CA GLY A 79 -0.32 -4.59 6.17
C GLY A 79 0.51 -4.94 7.41
N ALA A 80 -0.04 -5.75 8.31
CA ALA A 80 0.68 -6.24 9.50
C ALA A 80 1.93 -7.06 9.13
N GLY A 81 1.79 -8.00 8.19
CA GLY A 81 2.85 -8.90 7.76
C GLY A 81 4.01 -8.18 7.07
N ASN A 82 3.73 -7.06 6.41
CA ASN A 82 4.72 -6.24 5.69
C ASN A 82 5.22 -5.04 6.53
N GLY A 83 5.22 -5.17 7.86
CA GLY A 83 5.87 -4.19 8.75
C GLY A 83 4.98 -3.04 9.22
N GLY A 84 3.68 -3.10 8.96
CA GLY A 84 2.68 -2.24 9.55
C GLY A 84 2.64 -2.35 11.08
N LYS A 85 2.50 -1.22 11.77
CA LYS A 85 2.55 -1.13 13.24
C LYS A 85 1.41 -0.32 13.85
N LEU A 86 0.69 0.44 13.04
CA LEU A 86 -0.43 1.28 13.48
C LEU A 86 -1.57 1.16 12.49
N GLU A 87 -2.74 0.81 12.98
CA GLU A 87 -4.02 0.92 12.27
C GLU A 87 -4.66 2.25 12.62
N VAL A 88 -5.09 3.00 11.61
CA VAL A 88 -5.82 4.26 11.78
C VAL A 88 -7.18 4.15 11.12
N TYR A 89 -8.21 4.43 11.90
CA TYR A 89 -9.59 4.54 11.47
C TYR A 89 -9.87 6.02 11.18
N VAL A 90 -10.39 6.34 10.00
CA VAL A 90 -10.74 7.71 9.61
C VAL A 90 -12.23 7.75 9.33
N GLY A 91 -12.98 8.34 10.27
CA GLY A 91 -14.43 8.21 10.30
C GLY A 91 -14.88 6.75 10.33
N GLU A 92 -15.99 6.45 9.67
CA GLU A 92 -16.52 5.09 9.51
C GLU A 92 -16.13 4.45 8.17
N ASP A 93 -15.49 5.21 7.27
CA ASP A 93 -15.34 4.80 5.88
C ASP A 93 -13.98 4.22 5.55
N TYR A 94 -12.90 4.67 6.19
CA TYR A 94 -11.55 4.24 5.82
C TYR A 94 -10.75 3.70 7.00
N GLN A 95 -9.96 2.68 6.71
CA GLN A 95 -8.99 2.09 7.61
C GLN A 95 -7.63 2.01 6.91
N PHE A 96 -6.56 2.34 7.62
CA PHE A 96 -5.20 2.35 7.07
C PHE A 96 -4.24 1.61 7.99
N ILE A 97 -3.42 0.72 7.45
CA ILE A 97 -2.26 0.18 8.14
C ILE A 97 -1.03 1.01 7.75
N LEU A 98 -0.39 1.64 8.74
CA LEU A 98 0.83 2.42 8.55
C LEU A 98 2.05 1.74 9.16
N MET A 99 3.17 1.92 8.48
CA MET A 99 4.51 1.62 8.97
C MET A 99 5.32 2.91 9.16
N ASP A 100 6.37 2.83 9.96
CA ASP A 100 7.41 3.87 10.01
C ASP A 100 8.54 3.48 9.06
N ALA A 101 8.68 4.19 7.95
CA ALA A 101 9.62 3.92 6.87
C ALA A 101 11.02 4.52 7.10
N ARG A 102 11.32 5.02 8.30
CA ARG A 102 12.67 5.46 8.62
C ARG A 102 13.71 4.37 8.39
N GLY A 103 14.78 4.73 7.70
CA GLY A 103 15.90 3.84 7.41
C GLY A 103 15.65 2.89 6.24
N TYR A 104 14.46 2.90 5.64
CA TYR A 104 14.26 2.30 4.32
C TYR A 104 14.83 3.20 3.25
N GLU A 105 15.29 2.59 2.15
CA GLU A 105 15.68 3.33 0.97
C GLU A 105 14.47 4.08 0.42
N LYS A 106 14.61 5.39 0.24
CA LYS A 106 13.62 6.18 -0.48
C LYS A 106 13.87 5.91 -1.96
N LEU A 107 13.01 5.10 -2.56
CA LEU A 107 12.78 5.21 -3.99
C LEU A 107 12.47 6.69 -4.26
N GLY A 108 13.11 7.32 -5.24
CA GLY A 108 12.83 8.70 -5.60
C GLY A 108 11.37 8.90 -6.05
N ALA A 109 11.07 9.89 -6.88
CA ALA A 109 9.81 9.85 -7.60
C ALA A 109 9.77 8.53 -8.39
N ALA A 110 8.97 7.56 -7.94
CA ALA A 110 8.79 6.29 -8.64
C ALA A 110 8.24 6.69 -10.00
N PRO A 111 9.01 6.55 -11.08
CA PRO A 111 8.67 7.21 -12.31
C PRO A 111 7.78 6.22 -13.06
N LEU A 112 6.67 5.85 -12.41
CA LEU A 112 5.71 4.86 -12.83
C LEU A 112 4.37 5.55 -13.04
N ARG A 113 3.67 5.17 -14.10
CA ARG A 113 2.36 5.70 -14.47
C ARG A 113 1.45 4.54 -14.83
N ASN A 114 0.23 4.53 -14.29
CA ASN A 114 -0.80 3.61 -14.75
C ASN A 114 -1.43 4.16 -16.04
N LEU A 115 -1.54 3.32 -17.06
CA LEU A 115 -2.19 3.63 -18.32
C LEU A 115 -3.06 2.45 -18.76
N SER A 116 -4.09 2.75 -19.55
CA SER A 116 -4.93 1.74 -20.17
C SER A 116 -4.86 1.87 -21.69
N ASP A 117 -4.89 0.74 -22.40
CA ASP A 117 -5.06 0.77 -23.85
C ASP A 117 -6.54 0.94 -24.24
N GLY A 118 -6.82 1.09 -25.54
CA GLY A 118 -8.18 1.24 -26.06
C GLY A 118 -9.07 -0.01 -25.91
N LEU A 119 -8.53 -1.12 -25.43
CA LEU A 119 -9.25 -2.36 -25.14
C LEU A 119 -9.52 -2.54 -23.64
N GLY A 120 -9.03 -1.62 -22.81
CA GLY A 120 -9.21 -1.63 -21.36
C GLY A 120 -8.17 -2.44 -20.60
N ASN A 121 -7.09 -2.90 -21.24
CA ASN A 121 -6.00 -3.56 -20.52
C ASN A 121 -5.20 -2.51 -19.74
N GLU A 122 -4.86 -2.80 -18.48
CA GLU A 122 -4.14 -1.88 -17.60
C GLU A 122 -2.64 -2.21 -17.53
N TYR A 123 -1.81 -1.17 -17.53
CA TYR A 123 -0.37 -1.27 -17.54
C TYR A 123 0.29 -0.34 -16.53
N LEU A 124 1.39 -0.80 -15.95
CA LEU A 124 2.33 -0.01 -15.16
C LEU A 124 3.53 0.36 -16.04
N CYS A 125 3.72 1.66 -16.29
CA CYS A 125 4.69 2.17 -17.25
C CYS A 125 5.81 2.98 -16.61
N PHE A 126 7.06 2.72 -16.98
CA PHE A 126 8.23 3.48 -16.57
C PHE A 126 8.37 4.77 -17.39
N ILE A 127 7.96 5.89 -16.79
CA ILE A 127 7.96 7.26 -17.33
C ILE A 127 9.27 7.65 -18.04
N PRO A 128 10.48 7.33 -17.55
CA PRO A 128 11.71 7.74 -18.22
C PRO A 128 11.92 7.05 -19.58
N MET A 129 11.29 5.89 -19.80
CA MET A 129 11.29 5.17 -21.07
C MET A 129 10.08 5.52 -21.93
N LEU A 130 8.92 5.76 -21.31
CA LEU A 130 7.68 6.09 -22.01
C LEU A 130 7.68 7.53 -22.57
N GLY A 131 8.31 8.46 -21.85
CA GLY A 131 8.17 9.90 -22.08
C GLY A 131 7.01 10.51 -21.28
N ASN A 132 7.10 11.81 -21.01
CA ASN A 132 6.18 12.48 -20.08
C ASN A 132 4.76 12.67 -20.63
N ASP A 133 4.60 12.77 -21.96
CA ASP A 133 3.35 13.19 -22.60
C ASP A 133 2.61 12.04 -23.31
N THR A 134 3.22 10.86 -23.36
CA THR A 134 2.63 9.69 -24.02
C THR A 134 1.64 9.00 -23.08
N HIS A 135 0.43 8.76 -23.58
CA HIS A 135 -0.65 8.06 -22.89
C HIS A 135 -0.92 6.66 -23.48
N THR A 136 -0.15 6.25 -24.48
CA THR A 136 -0.26 4.95 -25.12
C THR A 136 0.80 4.01 -24.53
N PRO A 137 0.41 2.87 -23.92
CA PRO A 137 1.37 1.89 -23.42
C PRO A 137 2.27 1.36 -24.55
N THR A 138 3.57 1.23 -24.27
CA THR A 138 4.55 0.57 -25.16
C THR A 138 5.14 -0.65 -24.49
N GLN A 139 5.47 -1.68 -25.26
CA GLN A 139 5.98 -2.94 -24.71
C GLN A 139 7.33 -2.76 -24.00
N GLU A 140 8.13 -1.78 -24.43
CA GLU A 140 9.45 -1.50 -23.87
C GLU A 140 9.38 -0.76 -22.53
N ALA A 141 8.34 0.05 -22.33
CA ALA A 141 8.22 0.90 -21.14
C ALA A 141 7.17 0.38 -20.15
N CYS A 142 6.28 -0.53 -20.55
CA CYS A 142 5.10 -0.90 -19.77
C CYS A 142 4.99 -2.40 -19.55
N THR A 143 4.53 -2.79 -18.36
CA THR A 143 4.15 -4.17 -18.02
C THR A 143 2.66 -4.20 -17.69
N GLN A 144 1.94 -5.19 -18.23
CA GLN A 144 0.52 -5.37 -17.92
C GLN A 144 0.34 -5.69 -16.43
N LEU A 145 -0.63 -5.06 -15.75
CA LEU A 145 -0.80 -5.19 -14.31
C LEU A 145 -1.04 -6.65 -13.86
N ASP A 146 -1.78 -7.43 -14.66
CA ASP A 146 -1.98 -8.86 -14.42
C ASP A 146 -0.66 -9.65 -14.40
N GLY A 147 0.29 -9.29 -15.29
CA GLY A 147 1.62 -9.88 -15.31
C GLY A 147 2.50 -9.40 -14.15
N TRP A 148 2.43 -8.12 -13.80
CA TRP A 148 3.22 -7.54 -12.71
C TRP A 148 2.86 -8.12 -11.34
N ALA A 149 1.58 -8.35 -11.08
CA ALA A 149 1.11 -9.00 -9.85
C ALA A 149 1.50 -10.49 -9.80
N ALA A 150 1.62 -11.15 -10.96
CA ALA A 150 1.99 -12.55 -11.08
C ALA A 150 3.51 -12.79 -10.93
N ASP A 151 4.37 -11.86 -11.37
CA ASP A 151 5.83 -12.03 -11.43
C ASP A 151 6.58 -11.65 -10.13
N GLN A 152 5.88 -11.56 -8.99
CA GLN A 152 6.49 -11.24 -7.68
C GLN A 152 7.21 -12.44 -7.00
N TYR A 153 7.64 -13.46 -7.74
CA TYR A 153 8.22 -14.71 -7.21
C TYR A 153 9.68 -14.94 -7.63
#